data_AF-A0A8T8BZP5-F1
#
_entry.id   AF-A0A8T8BZP5-F1
#
_cell.length_a   1.000
_cell.length_b   1.000
_cell.length_c   1.000
_cell.angle_alpha   90.00
_cell.angle_beta   90.00
_cell.angle_gamma   90.00
#
_symmetry.space_group_name_H-M   'P 1'
#
loop_
_entity.id
_entity.type
_entity.pdbx_description
1 polymer ?
#
loop_
_entity_poly.entity_id
_entity_poly.type
_entity_poly.pdbx_seq_one_letter_code
_entity_poly.pdbx_strand_id
1 'polypeptide(L)'
;MGEQLSLDFTAVVVRIPRLPIRSTICAGATPVTRDGVTLPAAEWAARLGLKWQTVKMRRMRGDNWTEALAPELRRSTFMSGWRMHA
;
A
#
# COMPACT_ATOMS: atom_id res chain seq x y z
N MET A 1 19.16 50.54 23.26
CA MET A 1 18.31 50.76 22.07
C MET A 1 18.27 49.44 21.32
N GLY A 2 17.22 48.64 21.50
CA GLY A 2 17.07 47.34 20.85
C GLY A 2 15.82 47.38 19.97
N GLU A 3 16.02 47.28 18.67
CA GLU A 3 14.94 47.35 17.67
C GLU A 3 14.28 45.97 17.56
N GLN A 4 12.98 45.94 17.85
CA GLN A 4 12.16 44.74 17.80
C GLN A 4 11.64 44.55 16.37
N LEU A 5 12.13 43.55 15.65
CA LEU A 5 11.63 43.19 14.33
C LEU A 5 10.36 42.34 14.47
N SER A 6 9.21 42.91 14.11
CA SER A 6 7.93 42.20 13.96
C SER A 6 7.90 41.48 12.61
N LEU A 7 7.66 40.17 12.63
CA LEU A 7 7.41 39.37 11.42
C LEU A 7 5.91 39.15 11.30
N ASP A 8 5.27 39.84 10.35
CA ASP A 8 3.85 39.71 10.07
C ASP A 8 3.59 38.39 9.32
N PHE A 9 3.07 37.39 10.03
CA PHE A 9 2.67 36.11 9.44
C PHE A 9 1.25 36.22 8.87
N THR A 10 1.14 36.65 7.62
CA THR A 10 -0.15 36.63 6.91
C THR A 10 -0.52 35.18 6.57
N ALA A 11 -1.48 34.62 7.30
CA ALA A 11 -1.98 33.27 7.05
C ALA A 11 -2.80 33.21 5.75
N VAL A 12 -2.27 32.52 4.74
CA VAL A 12 -2.99 32.25 3.49
C VAL A 12 -3.86 31.00 3.66
N VAL A 13 -5.17 31.15 3.52
CA VAL A 13 -6.13 30.03 3.54
C VAL A 13 -6.06 29.29 2.20
N VAL A 14 -5.26 28.22 2.14
CA VAL A 14 -5.20 27.33 0.98
C VAL A 14 -6.36 26.34 1.05
N ARG A 15 -7.29 26.41 0.08
CA ARG A 15 -8.36 25.41 -0.08
C ARG A 15 -7.80 24.17 -0.78
N ILE A 16 -7.30 23.22 0.00
CA ILE A 16 -6.82 21.94 -0.51
C ILE A 16 -8.05 21.06 -0.81
N PRO A 17 -8.29 20.65 -2.06
CA PRO A 17 -9.40 19.75 -2.37
C PRO A 17 -9.19 18.41 -1.67
N ARG A 18 -10.26 17.85 -1.08
CA ARG A 18 -10.24 16.52 -0.46
C ARG A 18 -10.07 15.47 -1.56
N LEU A 19 -8.84 15.06 -1.82
CA LEU A 19 -8.55 13.89 -2.66
C LEU A 19 -9.11 12.64 -1.96
N PRO A 20 -9.63 11.65 -2.72
CA PRO A 20 -10.06 10.39 -2.13
C PRO A 20 -8.88 9.76 -1.39
N ILE A 21 -9.11 9.32 -0.15
CA ILE A 21 -8.14 8.56 0.64
C ILE A 21 -7.95 7.23 -0.08
N ARG A 22 -7.00 7.16 -1.03
CA ARG A 22 -6.56 5.88 -1.56
C ARG A 22 -5.90 5.16 -0.41
N SER A 23 -6.46 4.02 0.01
CA SER A 23 -5.85 3.20 1.05
C SER A 23 -4.43 2.82 0.60
N THR A 24 -3.44 3.43 1.25
CA THR A 24 -2.00 3.22 1.01
C THR A 24 -1.52 1.85 1.50
N ILE A 25 -2.41 1.07 2.14
CA ILE A 25 -2.13 -0.24 2.76
C ILE A 25 -1.47 -1.22 1.77
N CYS A 26 -1.74 -1.05 0.47
CA CYS A 26 -1.22 -1.92 -0.60
C CYS A 26 -0.70 -1.09 -1.78
N ALA A 27 0.16 -0.09 -1.53
CA ALA A 27 0.81 0.64 -2.62
C ALA A 27 1.85 -0.26 -3.32
N GLY A 28 1.97 -0.16 -4.65
CA GLY A 28 3.02 -0.89 -5.39
C GLY A 28 4.43 -0.50 -4.99
N ALA A 29 4.57 0.74 -4.49
CA ALA A 29 5.81 1.30 -3.97
C ALA A 29 6.12 0.88 -2.52
N THR A 30 5.28 0.08 -1.86
CA THR A 30 5.57 -0.39 -0.51
C THR A 30 6.88 -1.19 -0.52
N PRO A 31 7.88 -0.83 0.29
CA PRO A 31 9.13 -1.56 0.37
C PRO A 31 8.90 -2.91 1.06
N VAL A 32 9.34 -3.99 0.41
CA VAL A 32 9.25 -5.36 0.92
C VAL A 32 10.64 -5.98 0.87
N THR A 33 11.09 -6.48 2.01
CA THR A 33 12.36 -7.20 2.15
C THR A 33 12.12 -8.69 1.99
N ARG A 34 12.83 -9.32 1.06
CA ARG A 34 12.81 -10.76 0.84
C ARG A 34 14.22 -11.22 0.48
N ASP A 35 14.68 -12.30 1.11
CA ASP A 35 16.02 -12.87 0.90
C ASP A 35 17.16 -11.84 1.06
N GLY A 36 17.01 -10.91 2.01
CA GLY A 36 17.97 -9.85 2.30
C GLY A 36 17.93 -8.65 1.35
N VAL A 37 17.06 -8.65 0.34
CA VAL A 37 16.92 -7.56 -0.64
C VAL A 37 15.60 -6.82 -0.41
N THR A 38 15.66 -5.49 -0.33
CA THR A 38 14.47 -4.63 -0.20
C THR A 38 14.13 -4.00 -1.54
N LEU A 39 12.92 -4.28 -2.03
CA LEU A 39 12.40 -3.72 -3.29
C LEU A 39 10.93 -3.34 -3.16
N PRO A 40 10.42 -2.48 -4.05
CA PRO A 40 8.99 -2.25 -4.16
C PRO A 40 8.21 -3.55 -4.39
N ALA A 41 7.07 -3.67 -3.72
CA ALA A 41 6.20 -4.84 -3.84
C ALA A 41 5.78 -5.14 -5.30
N ALA A 42 5.58 -4.11 -6.13
CA ALA A 42 5.26 -4.28 -7.54
C ALA A 42 6.43 -4.84 -8.35
N GLU A 43 7.67 -4.49 -7.99
CA GLU A 43 8.87 -5.07 -8.63
C GLU A 43 9.06 -6.53 -8.24
N TRP A 44 8.83 -6.87 -6.97
CA TRP A 44 8.80 -8.26 -6.53
C TRP A 44 7.76 -9.08 -7.29
N ALA A 45 6.56 -8.52 -7.50
CA ALA A 45 5.52 -9.17 -8.28
C ALA A 45 6.00 -9.45 -9.72
N ALA A 46 6.59 -8.45 -10.38
CA ALA A 46 7.12 -8.61 -11.74
C ALA A 46 8.24 -9.67 -11.82
N ARG A 47 9.17 -9.66 -10.86
CA ARG A 47 10.27 -10.66 -10.78
C ARG A 47 9.76 -12.08 -10.59
N LEU A 48 8.67 -12.24 -9.84
CA LEU A 48 8.05 -13.54 -9.55
C LEU A 48 7.00 -13.94 -10.61
N GLY A 49 6.87 -13.19 -11.70
CA GLY A 49 5.90 -13.48 -12.77
C GLY A 49 4.43 -13.25 -12.38
N LEU A 50 4.17 -12.47 -11.33
CA LEU A 50 2.84 -12.19 -10.80
C LEU A 50 2.31 -10.84 -11.29
N LYS A 51 1.02 -10.80 -11.65
CA LYS A 51 0.34 -9.52 -11.88
C LYS A 51 0.20 -8.76 -10.57
N TRP A 52 0.54 -7.48 -10.57
CA TRP A 52 0.40 -6.62 -9.39
C TRP A 52 -1.01 -6.64 -8.79
N GLN A 53 -2.04 -6.65 -9.65
CA GLN A 53 -3.44 -6.74 -9.21
C GLN A 53 -3.73 -8.00 -8.37
N THR A 54 -3.08 -9.13 -8.67
CA THR A 54 -3.21 -10.37 -7.89
C THR A 54 -2.63 -10.19 -6.49
N VAL A 55 -1.42 -9.64 -6.39
CA VAL A 55 -0.76 -9.36 -5.10
C VAL A 55 -1.57 -8.37 -4.28
N LYS A 56 -2.11 -7.33 -4.92
CA LYS A 56 -2.99 -6.34 -4.29
C LYS A 56 -4.25 -6.98 -3.71
N MET A 57 -4.92 -7.86 -4.46
CA MET A 57 -6.12 -8.56 -3.97
C MET A 57 -5.82 -9.52 -2.82
N ARG A 58 -4.67 -10.20 -2.86
CA ARG A 58 -4.17 -11.05 -1.76
C ARG A 58 -3.94 -10.22 -0.48
N ARG A 59 -3.25 -9.08 -0.61
CA ARG A 59 -3.07 -8.12 0.49
C ARG A 59 -4.38 -7.57 1.04
N MET A 60 -5.34 -7.24 0.17
CA MET A 60 -6.67 -6.78 0.59
C MET A 60 -7.49 -7.87 1.29
N ARG A 61 -7.22 -9.15 1.02
CA ARG A 61 -7.83 -10.28 1.73
C ARG A 61 -7.24 -10.49 3.12
N GLY A 62 -6.04 -9.96 3.37
CA GLY A 62 -5.32 -10.10 4.64
C GLY A 62 -4.05 -10.93 4.56
N ASP A 63 -3.72 -11.50 3.40
CA ASP A 63 -2.50 -12.29 3.21
C ASP A 63 -1.26 -11.44 3.55
N ASN A 64 -0.24 -12.05 4.16
CA ASN A 64 1.03 -11.36 4.40
C ASN A 64 1.83 -11.19 3.09
N TRP A 65 2.93 -10.42 3.10
CA TRP A 65 3.73 -10.20 1.88
C TRP A 65 4.34 -11.48 1.30
N THR A 66 4.74 -12.42 2.15
CA THR A 66 5.32 -13.71 1.74
C THR A 66 4.29 -14.55 0.97
N GLU A 67 3.07 -14.64 1.50
CA GLU A 67 1.94 -15.33 0.88
C GLU A 67 1.45 -14.60 -0.37
N ALA A 68 1.29 -13.28 -0.29
CA ALA A 68 0.81 -12.46 -1.39
C ALA A 68 1.73 -12.55 -2.62
N LEU A 69 3.04 -12.65 -2.39
CA LEU A 69 4.07 -12.83 -3.42
C LEU A 69 4.39 -14.29 -3.74
N ALA A 70 3.72 -15.28 -3.14
CA ALA A 70 3.95 -16.68 -3.49
C ALA A 70 3.36 -16.99 -4.89
N PRO A 71 4.17 -17.43 -5.88
CA PRO A 71 3.66 -17.76 -7.22
C PRO A 71 2.76 -18.99 -7.19
N GLU A 72 3.10 -19.98 -6.36
CA GLU A 72 2.40 -21.25 -6.19
C GLU A 72 1.05 -21.16 -5.45
N LEU A 73 0.71 -19.99 -4.88
CA LEU A 73 -0.51 -19.84 -4.11
C LEU A 73 -1.72 -19.97 -5.06
N ARG A 74 -2.27 -21.19 -5.13
CA ARG A 74 -3.43 -21.58 -5.94
C ARG A 74 -4.54 -20.56 -5.78
N ARG A 75 -5.25 -20.26 -6.88
CA ARG A 75 -6.46 -19.44 -6.89
C ARG A 75 -7.47 -20.00 -5.88
N SER A 76 -7.44 -19.50 -4.64
CA SER A 76 -8.56 -19.68 -3.73
C SER A 76 -9.70 -18.82 -4.29
N THR A 77 -10.81 -19.46 -4.62
CA THR A 77 -12.03 -18.72 -4.92
C THR A 77 -12.32 -17.84 -3.71
N PHE A 78 -12.61 -16.57 -3.94
CA PHE A 78 -12.86 -15.58 -2.88
C PHE A 78 -13.88 -16.05 -1.83
N MET A 79 -14.75 -17.00 -2.21
CA MET A 79 -15.80 -17.60 -1.36
C MET A 79 -15.37 -18.85 -0.58
N SER A 80 -14.13 -19.37 -0.72
CA SER A 80 -13.76 -20.65 -0.05
C SER A 80 -13.81 -20.59 1.48
N GLY A 81 -13.68 -19.38 2.06
CA GLY A 81 -13.77 -19.13 3.51
C GLY A 81 -15.14 -18.66 4.00
N TRP A 82 -16.09 -18.35 3.10
CA TRP A 82 -17.47 -18.07 3.47
C TRP A 82 -18.18 -19.41 3.71
N ARG A 83 -17.86 -20.07 4.81
CA ARG A 83 -18.71 -21.13 5.34
C ARG A 83 -19.99 -20.42 5.81
N MET A 84 -21.02 -20.40 4.96
CA MET A 84 -22.35 -19.95 5.36
C MET A 84 -22.78 -20.85 6.51
N HIS A 85 -22.67 -20.34 7.74
CA HIS A 85 -23.36 -20.93 8.88
C HIS A 85 -24.85 -20.63 8.65
N ALA A 86 -25.56 -21.62 8.12
CA ALA A 86 -27.02 -21.66 8.10
C ALA A 86 -27.54 -21.92 9.51
#